data_AF-A0A962GDM0-F1
#
_entry.id   AF-A0A962GDM0-F1
#
_cell.length_a   1.000
_cell.length_b   1.000
_cell.length_c   1.000
_cell.angle_alpha   90.00
_cell.angle_beta   90.00
_cell.angle_gamma   90.00
#
_symmetry.space_group_name_H-M   'P 1'
#
loop_
_entity.id
_entity.type
_entity.pdbx_description
1 polymer ?
#
loop_
_entity_poly.entity_id
_entity_poly.type
_entity_poly.pdbx_seq_one_letter_code
_entity_poly.pdbx_strand_id
1 'polypeptide(L)'
;MTSVPFTTRVEFIVELARRLHEYGTAAPRLEAAVSLVGQRLSLSCDVLSTPTSIIMSFSQQGNSESGVAEMTQVLRLPPGEVNLKSLCLVDEIADKVINGDLDLGEGRRQLRAVGALQPSLTAKVLTLIAYAVAPACVAAILLTGWAGVATAAVIG
;
A
#
# COMPACT_ATOMS: atom_id res chain seq x y z
N MET A 1 5.37 14.23 29.04
CA MET A 1 5.15 13.42 27.82
C MET A 1 6.39 13.59 26.96
N THR A 2 7.25 12.58 26.92
CA THR A 2 8.50 12.62 26.14
C THR A 2 8.12 12.72 24.67
N SER A 3 8.52 13.80 23.99
CA SER A 3 8.19 14.00 22.58
C SER A 3 8.75 12.83 21.77
N VAL A 4 7.91 12.16 20.97
CA VAL A 4 8.36 11.09 20.09
C VAL A 4 9.45 11.64 19.15
N PRO A 5 10.60 10.95 19.00
CA PRO A 5 11.70 11.44 18.16
C PRO A 5 11.22 11.77 16.74
N PHE A 6 11.80 12.81 16.15
CA PHE A 6 11.54 13.21 14.76
C PHE A 6 11.71 12.02 13.80
N THR A 7 12.82 11.30 13.91
CA THR A 7 13.13 10.14 13.07
C THR A 7 12.06 9.05 13.17
N THR A 8 11.51 8.77 14.36
CA THR A 8 10.48 7.73 14.53
C THR A 8 9.18 8.10 13.81
N ARG A 9 8.79 9.38 13.85
CA ARG A 9 7.62 9.89 13.11
C ARG A 9 7.85 9.82 11.60
N VAL A 10 9.03 10.23 11.12
CA VAL A 10 9.41 10.12 9.71
C VAL A 10 9.42 8.66 9.25
N GLU A 11 10.03 7.76 10.01
CA GLU A 11 10.09 6.33 9.69
C GLU A 11 8.70 5.69 9.54
N PHE A 12 7.72 6.11 10.35
CA PHE A 12 6.34 5.67 10.22
C PHE A 12 5.71 6.17 8.91
N ILE A 13 5.83 7.48 8.63
CA ILE A 13 5.26 8.08 7.42
C ILE A 13 5.88 7.47 6.15
N VAL A 14 7.20 7.23 6.16
CA VAL A 14 7.92 6.58 5.07
C VAL A 14 7.39 5.17 4.80
N GLU A 15 7.15 4.39 5.86
CA GLU A 15 6.58 3.05 5.72
C GLU A 15 5.12 3.10 5.25
N LEU A 16 4.31 4.04 5.76
CA LEU A 16 2.94 4.26 5.32
C LEU A 16 2.87 4.57 3.82
N ALA A 17 3.66 5.55 3.35
CA ALA A 17 3.73 5.93 1.95
C ALA A 17 4.14 4.74 1.06
N ARG A 18 5.12 3.94 1.51
CA ARG A 18 5.55 2.72 0.81
C ARG A 18 4.40 1.75 0.62
N ARG A 19 3.61 1.48 1.67
CA ARG A 19 2.49 0.52 1.60
C ARG A 19 1.31 1.04 0.79
N LEU A 20 0.98 2.33 0.90
CA LEU A 20 -0.06 2.94 0.06
C LEU A 20 0.30 2.83 -1.43
N HIS A 21 1.57 3.07 -1.77
CA HIS A 21 2.07 2.92 -3.14
C HIS A 21 2.03 1.47 -3.61
N GLU A 22 2.54 0.54 -2.79
CA GLU A 22 2.56 -0.89 -3.10
C GLU A 22 1.17 -1.45 -3.38
N TYR A 23 0.13 -0.96 -2.69
CA TYR A 23 -1.26 -1.41 -2.87
C TYR A 23 -2.08 -0.59 -3.88
N GLY A 24 -1.41 0.19 -4.72
CA GLY A 24 -2.00 0.83 -5.89
C GLY A 24 -2.81 2.09 -5.60
N THR A 25 -2.51 2.81 -4.51
CA THR A 25 -3.14 4.11 -4.23
C THR A 25 -2.77 5.13 -5.31
N ALA A 26 -3.77 5.83 -5.86
CA ALA A 26 -3.53 6.90 -6.83
C ALA A 26 -2.68 8.02 -6.21
N ALA A 27 -1.72 8.57 -6.97
CA ALA A 27 -0.75 9.55 -6.48
C ALA A 27 -1.38 10.72 -5.69
N PRO A 28 -2.43 11.42 -6.17
CA PRO A 28 -3.03 12.52 -5.41
C PRO A 28 -3.64 12.09 -4.08
N ARG A 29 -4.20 10.87 -4.01
CA ARG A 29 -4.77 10.32 -2.77
C ARG A 29 -3.67 9.94 -1.79
N LEU A 30 -2.59 9.32 -2.27
CA LEU A 30 -1.42 8.98 -1.46
C LEU A 30 -0.80 10.25 -0.88
N GLU A 31 -0.58 11.26 -1.72
CA GLU A 31 -0.01 12.55 -1.32
C GLU A 31 -0.85 13.21 -0.24
N ALA A 32 -2.18 13.31 -0.45
CA ALA A 32 -3.09 13.87 0.54
C ALA A 32 -3.08 13.10 1.87
N ALA A 33 -3.07 11.76 1.84
CA ALA A 33 -3.05 10.93 3.03
C ALA A 33 -1.74 11.09 3.82
N VAL A 34 -0.60 11.05 3.15
CA VAL A 34 0.72 11.24 3.76
C VAL A 34 0.85 12.64 4.38
N SER A 35 0.41 13.67 3.68
CA SER A 35 0.40 15.05 4.20
C SER A 35 -0.49 15.19 5.43
N LEU A 36 -1.68 14.58 5.43
CA LEU A 36 -2.60 14.60 6.56
C LEU A 36 -2.00 13.91 7.79
N VAL A 37 -1.42 12.71 7.62
CA VAL A 37 -0.77 11.98 8.70
C VAL A 37 0.46 12.73 9.22
N GLY A 38 1.25 13.35 8.33
CA GLY A 38 2.35 14.24 8.70
C GLY A 38 1.89 15.36 9.64
N GLN A 39 0.83 16.09 9.27
CA GLN A 39 0.27 17.16 10.09
C GLN A 39 -0.20 16.66 11.46
N ARG A 40 -0.87 15.50 11.52
CA ARG A 40 -1.29 14.88 12.78
C ARG A 40 -0.13 14.49 13.69
N LEU A 41 1.04 14.23 13.11
CA LEU A 41 2.28 13.94 13.84
C LEU A 41 3.17 15.18 14.04
N SER A 42 2.62 16.39 13.83
CA SER A 42 3.33 17.67 13.96
C SER A 42 4.56 17.79 13.04
N LEU A 43 4.45 17.24 11.83
CA LEU A 43 5.44 17.34 10.75
C LEU A 43 4.80 18.00 9.53
N SER A 44 5.55 18.87 8.87
CA SER A 44 5.25 19.30 7.50
C SER A 44 5.90 18.30 6.55
N CYS A 45 5.10 17.69 5.67
CA CYS A 45 5.55 16.68 4.72
C CYS A 45 5.13 17.07 3.30
N ASP A 46 6.10 17.46 2.48
CA ASP A 46 5.89 17.65 1.04
C ASP A 46 6.20 16.34 0.34
N VAL A 47 5.23 15.79 -0.39
CA VAL A 47 5.32 14.47 -1.00
C VAL A 47 4.99 14.54 -2.48
N LEU A 48 5.77 13.81 -3.28
CA LEU A 48 5.56 13.61 -4.69
C LEU A 48 5.59 12.11 -4.99
N SER A 49 4.50 11.58 -5.53
CA SER A 49 4.37 10.18 -5.90
C SER A 49 4.38 9.99 -7.42
N THR A 50 5.15 9.02 -7.87
CA THR A 50 5.26 8.58 -9.26
C THR A 50 5.11 7.06 -9.33
N PRO A 51 4.84 6.45 -10.50
CA PRO A 51 4.61 5.01 -10.59
C PRO A 51 5.73 4.13 -10.00
N THR A 52 6.97 4.62 -9.96
CA THR A 52 8.14 3.84 -9.51
C THR A 52 8.95 4.52 -8.40
N SER A 53 8.46 5.63 -7.86
CA SER A 53 9.20 6.37 -6.83
C SER A 53 8.31 7.31 -6.02
N ILE A 54 8.73 7.52 -4.77
CA ILE A 54 8.15 8.53 -3.88
C ILE A 54 9.30 9.40 -3.38
N ILE A 55 9.10 10.72 -3.43
CA ILE A 55 10.00 11.70 -2.82
C ILE A 55 9.22 12.38 -1.70
N MET A 56 9.78 12.42 -0.50
CA MET A 56 9.19 13.09 0.67
C MET A 56 10.21 14.00 1.32
N SER A 57 9.82 15.23 1.62
CA SER A 57 10.61 16.22 2.34
C SER A 57 9.90 16.57 3.64
N PHE A 58 10.61 16.42 4.75
CA PHE A 58 10.09 16.58 6.10
C PHE A 58 10.72 17.78 6.78
N SER A 59 9.90 18.58 7.48
CA SER A 59 10.35 19.58 8.45
C SER A 59 9.46 19.53 9.69
N GLN A 60 9.99 19.93 10.85
CA GLN A 60 9.13 20.14 12.00
C GLN A 60 8.21 21.35 11.76
N GLN A 61 6.96 21.26 12.20
CA GLN A 61 5.96 22.29 11.93
C GLN A 61 6.33 23.68 12.48
N GLY A 62 7.17 23.75 13.52
CA GLY A 62 7.70 25.01 14.06
C GLY A 62 8.94 25.55 13.33
N ASN A 63 9.54 24.76 12.43
CA ASN A 63 10.79 25.08 11.72
C ASN A 63 10.57 25.27 10.21
N SER A 64 9.35 25.04 9.72
CA SER A 64 8.99 25.18 8.30
C SER A 64 9.16 26.61 7.75
N GLU A 65 9.28 27.64 8.61
CA GLU A 65 9.50 29.03 8.20
C GLU A 65 10.84 29.24 7.47
N SER A 66 11.81 28.34 7.67
CA SER A 66 13.11 28.41 6.97
C SER A 66 13.02 28.03 5.49
N GLY A 67 11.92 27.41 5.04
CA GLY A 67 11.73 26.96 3.66
C GLY A 67 12.66 25.80 3.24
N VAL A 68 13.45 25.24 4.16
CA VAL A 68 14.39 24.14 3.93
C VAL A 68 13.92 22.90 4.69
N ALA A 69 13.87 21.77 3.99
CA ALA A 69 13.54 20.49 4.61
C ALA A 69 14.68 20.01 5.52
N GLU A 70 14.34 19.51 6.71
CA GLU A 70 15.30 18.91 7.64
C GLU A 70 15.77 17.53 7.15
N MET A 71 14.87 16.79 6.49
CA MET A 71 15.16 15.46 5.98
C MET A 71 14.37 15.19 4.70
N THR A 72 15.07 14.79 3.64
CA THR A 72 14.44 14.30 2.41
C THR A 72 14.66 12.79 2.29
N GLN A 73 13.63 12.06 1.90
CA GLN A 73 13.64 10.64 1.63
C GLN A 73 13.23 10.38 0.19
N VAL A 74 14.03 9.57 -0.50
CA VAL A 74 13.78 9.15 -1.87
C VAL A 74 13.63 7.63 -1.87
N LEU A 75 12.43 7.16 -2.19
CA LEU A 75 12.11 5.74 -2.27
C LEU A 75 12.02 5.35 -3.74
N ARG A 76 12.82 4.35 -4.14
CA ARG A 76 12.63 3.63 -5.40
C ARG A 76 11.82 2.37 -5.10
N LEU A 77 10.70 2.22 -5.78
CA LEU A 77 9.74 1.15 -5.57
C LEU A 77 9.34 0.56 -6.93
N PRO A 78 9.07 -0.74 -7.01
CA PRO A 78 8.38 -1.28 -8.18
C PRO A 78 6.99 -0.62 -8.30
N PRO A 79 6.36 -0.68 -9.49
CA PRO A 79 4.94 -0.37 -9.63
C PRO A 79 4.12 -1.20 -8.64
N GLY A 80 3.21 -0.54 -7.92
CA GLY A 80 2.29 -1.22 -7.02
C GLY A 80 1.22 -2.01 -7.76
N GLU A 81 0.59 -2.95 -7.06
CA GLU A 81 -0.56 -3.72 -7.53
C GLU A 81 -1.77 -3.43 -6.67
N VAL A 82 -2.94 -3.30 -7.28
CA VAL A 82 -4.16 -2.96 -6.54
C VAL A 82 -4.53 -4.10 -5.60
N ASN A 83 -4.51 -3.83 -4.30
CA ASN A 83 -4.99 -4.75 -3.26
C ASN A 83 -5.84 -3.99 -2.24
N LEU A 84 -7.15 -3.94 -2.49
CA LEU A 84 -8.10 -3.18 -1.67
C LEU A 84 -8.14 -3.67 -0.22
N LYS A 85 -7.97 -4.98 0.02
CA LYS A 85 -7.94 -5.55 1.37
C LYS A 85 -6.77 -4.98 2.17
N SER A 86 -5.56 -5.04 1.59
CA SER A 86 -4.36 -4.51 2.25
C SER A 86 -4.42 -2.99 2.40
N LEU A 87 -5.02 -2.29 1.43
CA LEU A 87 -5.23 -0.84 1.50
C LEU A 87 -6.12 -0.46 2.69
N CYS A 88 -7.24 -1.16 2.91
CA CYS A 88 -8.09 -0.93 4.08
C CYS A 88 -7.33 -1.17 5.41
N LEU A 89 -6.49 -2.22 5.47
CA LEU A 89 -5.68 -2.49 6.67
C LEU A 89 -4.65 -1.40 6.94
N VAL A 90 -4.01 -0.88 5.88
CA VAL A 90 -3.06 0.23 5.99
C VAL A 90 -3.75 1.50 6.49
N ASP A 91 -4.92 1.84 5.92
CA ASP A 91 -5.72 2.99 6.34
C ASP A 91 -6.14 2.86 7.82
N GLU A 92 -6.60 1.68 8.25
CA GLU A 92 -7.00 1.42 9.65
C GLU A 92 -5.81 1.58 10.63
N ILE A 93 -4.61 1.12 10.25
CA ILE A 93 -3.40 1.30 11.07
C ILE A 93 -3.04 2.77 11.17
N ALA A 94 -3.12 3.52 10.05
CA ALA A 94 -2.85 4.95 10.05
C ALA A 94 -3.81 5.71 10.98
N ASP A 95 -5.11 5.41 10.89
CA ASP A 95 -6.15 6.00 11.73
C ASP A 95 -5.90 5.75 13.23
N LYS A 96 -5.58 4.51 13.61
CA LYS A 96 -5.26 4.18 15.01
C LYS A 96 -4.04 4.92 15.53
N VAL A 97 -3.02 5.13 14.69
CA VAL A 97 -1.81 5.88 15.09
C VAL A 97 -2.11 7.36 15.25
N ILE A 98 -2.84 7.99 14.32
CA ILE A 98 -3.15 9.43 14.43
C ILE A 98 -4.16 9.75 15.54
N ASN A 99 -5.00 8.79 15.92
CA ASN A 99 -5.91 8.89 17.05
C ASN A 99 -5.22 8.63 18.40
N GLY A 100 -3.99 8.11 18.39
CA GLY A 100 -3.23 7.76 19.60
C GLY A 100 -3.61 6.42 20.22
N ASP A 101 -4.42 5.61 19.53
CA ASP A 101 -4.79 4.25 19.95
C ASP A 101 -3.63 3.26 19.74
N LEU A 102 -2.68 3.60 18.88
CA LEU A 102 -1.52 2.77 18.55
C LEU A 102 -0.22 3.59 18.56
N ASP A 103 0.82 3.05 19.21
CA ASP A 103 2.16 3.65 19.19
C ASP A 103 2.76 3.62 17.77
N LEU A 104 3.62 4.60 17.45
CA LEU A 104 4.28 4.72 16.15
C LEU A 104 5.19 3.53 15.82
N GLY A 105 5.91 3.00 16.82
CA GLY A 105 6.76 1.82 16.64
C GLY A 105 5.94 0.59 16.30
N GLU A 106 4.82 0.41 17.02
CA GLU A 106 3.88 -0.67 16.79
C GLU A 106 3.15 -0.54 15.45
N GLY A 107 2.64 0.65 15.13
CA GLY A 107 2.00 0.94 13.85
C GLY A 107 2.91 0.62 12.67
N ARG A 108 4.18 1.03 12.75
CA ARG A 108 5.19 0.68 11.73
C ARG A 108 5.46 -0.82 11.64
N ARG A 109 5.40 -1.55 12.76
CA ARG A 109 5.51 -3.03 12.76
C ARG A 109 4.32 -3.66 12.05
N GLN A 110 3.10 -3.20 12.33
CA GLN A 110 1.89 -3.70 11.69
C GLN A 110 1.86 -3.38 10.20
N LEU A 111 2.27 -2.18 9.77
CA LEU A 111 2.40 -1.83 8.34
C LEU A 111 3.34 -2.80 7.60
N ARG A 112 4.49 -3.13 8.21
CA ARG A 112 5.42 -4.13 7.66
C ARG A 112 4.81 -5.53 7.60
N ALA A 113 4.01 -5.90 8.59
CA ALA A 113 3.30 -7.18 8.60
C ALA A 113 2.25 -7.24 7.50
N VAL A 114 1.54 -6.15 7.20
CA VAL A 114 0.61 -6.06 6.05
C VAL A 114 1.37 -6.37 4.75
N GLY A 115 2.55 -5.79 4.59
CA GLY A 115 3.50 -6.06 3.50
C GLY A 115 3.91 -7.52 3.31
N ALA A 116 3.87 -8.32 4.37
CA ALA A 116 4.29 -9.71 4.34
C ALA A 116 3.13 -10.68 4.06
N LEU A 117 1.89 -10.19 3.93
CA LEU A 117 0.75 -11.06 3.65
C LEU A 117 0.86 -11.67 2.26
N GLN A 118 1.03 -12.98 2.23
CA GLN A 118 0.94 -13.76 1.01
C GLN A 118 -0.52 -14.19 0.75
N PRO A 119 -0.92 -14.35 -0.53
CA PRO A 119 -2.21 -14.94 -0.86
C PRO A 119 -2.35 -16.32 -0.22
N SER A 120 -3.49 -16.60 0.41
CA SER A 120 -3.76 -17.90 1.01
C SER A 120 -3.78 -19.00 -0.06
N LEU A 121 -3.46 -20.23 0.33
CA LEU A 121 -3.54 -21.38 -0.58
C LEU A 121 -4.93 -21.52 -1.20
N THR A 122 -5.98 -21.27 -0.41
CA THR A 122 -7.37 -21.28 -0.88
C THR A 122 -7.62 -20.26 -1.98
N ALA A 123 -7.09 -19.03 -1.84
CA ALA A 123 -7.22 -18.00 -2.86
C ALA A 123 -6.52 -18.42 -4.16
N LYS A 124 -5.30 -18.99 -4.06
CA LYS A 124 -4.55 -19.49 -5.23
C LYS A 124 -5.29 -20.61 -5.94
N VAL A 125 -5.85 -21.58 -5.21
CA VAL A 125 -6.63 -22.68 -5.78
C VAL A 125 -7.91 -22.17 -6.45
N LEU A 126 -8.62 -21.22 -5.83
CA LEU A 126 -9.82 -20.64 -6.41
C LEU A 126 -9.51 -19.88 -7.70
N THR A 127 -8.40 -19.12 -7.73
CA THR A 127 -7.93 -18.46 -8.95
C THR A 127 -7.61 -19.49 -10.05
N LEU A 128 -6.90 -20.58 -9.72
CA LEU A 128 -6.61 -21.64 -10.68
C LEU A 128 -7.90 -22.24 -11.28
N ILE A 129 -8.90 -22.53 -10.43
CA ILE A 129 -10.20 -23.03 -10.88
C ILE A 129 -10.90 -22.01 -11.79
N ALA A 130 -10.87 -20.73 -11.45
CA ALA A 130 -11.48 -19.68 -12.27
C ALA A 130 -10.82 -19.60 -13.66
N TYR A 131 -9.49 -19.71 -13.72
CA TYR A 131 -8.71 -19.74 -14.96
C TYR A 131 -9.01 -20.97 -15.82
N ALA A 132 -9.29 -22.13 -15.22
CA ALA A 132 -9.73 -23.32 -15.94
C ALA A 132 -11.20 -23.19 -16.44
N VAL A 133 -12.10 -22.67 -15.61
CA VAL A 133 -13.54 -22.62 -15.92
C VAL A 133 -13.86 -21.60 -17.01
N ALA A 134 -13.21 -20.44 -17.02
CA ALA A 134 -13.49 -19.38 -17.99
C ALA A 134 -13.36 -19.83 -19.47
N PRO A 135 -12.24 -20.39 -19.94
CA PRO A 135 -12.10 -20.88 -21.32
C PRO A 135 -12.94 -22.13 -21.59
N ALA A 136 -13.18 -22.98 -20.58
CA ALA A 136 -14.08 -24.12 -20.71
C ALA A 136 -15.51 -23.68 -21.07
N CYS A 137 -16.01 -22.61 -20.43
CA CYS A 137 -17.30 -22.01 -20.76
C CYS A 137 -17.32 -21.46 -22.19
N VAL A 138 -16.27 -20.76 -22.63
CA VAL A 138 -16.16 -20.26 -24.01
C VAL A 138 -16.18 -21.41 -25.02
N ALA A 139 -15.41 -22.48 -24.76
CA ALA A 139 -15.37 -23.67 -25.62
C ALA A 139 -16.72 -24.41 -25.69
N ALA A 140 -17.49 -24.40 -24.60
CA ALA A 140 -18.83 -24.97 -24.55
C ALA A 140 -19.82 -24.15 -25.39
N ILE A 141 -19.75 -22.81 -25.33
CA ILE A 141 -20.56 -21.90 -26.15
C ILE A 141 -20.26 -22.09 -27.64
N LEU A 142 -18.99 -22.32 -28.00
CA LEU A 142 -18.56 -22.59 -29.38
C LEU A 142 -18.89 -24.01 -29.87
N LEU A 143 -19.59 -24.81 -29.06
CA LEU A 143 -20.05 -26.16 -29.41
C LEU A 143 -18.92 -27.11 -29.82
N THR A 144 -17.72 -26.96 -29.22
CA THR A 144 -16.51 -27.75 -29.53
C THR A 144 -16.59 -29.22 -29.08
N GLY A 145 -17.67 -29.60 -28.39
CA GLY A 145 -17.82 -30.92 -27.77
C GLY A 145 -17.00 -31.08 -26.49
N TRP A 146 -17.20 -32.20 -25.78
CA TRP A 146 -16.58 -32.44 -24.47
C TRP A 146 -15.06 -32.46 -24.50
N ALA A 147 -14.45 -32.96 -25.57
CA ALA A 147 -12.99 -32.95 -25.72
C ALA A 147 -12.43 -31.52 -25.82
N GLY A 148 -13.12 -30.62 -26.54
CA GLY A 148 -12.73 -29.21 -26.66
C GLY A 148 -12.85 -28.47 -25.33
N VAL A 149 -13.94 -28.70 -24.58
CA VAL A 149 -14.16 -28.13 -23.25
C VAL A 149 -13.09 -28.60 -22.26
N ALA A 150 -12.79 -29.90 -22.22
CA ALA A 150 -11.76 -30.44 -21.32
C ALA A 150 -10.36 -29.91 -21.66
N THR A 151 -10.02 -29.84 -22.95
CA THR A 151 -8.74 -29.29 -23.39
C THR A 151 -8.62 -27.81 -23.03
N ALA A 152 -9.67 -27.02 -23.26
CA ALA A 152 -9.71 -25.60 -22.91
C ALA A 152 -9.56 -25.35 -21.40
N ALA A 153 -10.15 -26.22 -20.57
CA ALA A 153 -10.03 -26.15 -19.12
C ALA A 153 -8.60 -26.47 -18.61
N VAL A 154 -7.90 -27.38 -19.28
CA VAL A 154 -6.56 -27.83 -18.84
C VAL A 154 -5.46 -26.85 -19.26
N ILE A 155 -5.61 -26.20 -20.41
CA ILE A 155 -4.63 -25.21 -20.89
C ILE A 155 -4.82 -23.80 -20.29
N GLY A 156 -5.98 -23.55 -19.67
CA GLY A 156 -6.32 -22.29 -19.00
C GLY A 156 -5.86 -22.27 -17.55
#